data_AF-A0A3C2ASS4-F1
#
_entry.id   AF-A0A3C2ASS4-F1
#
_cell.length_a   1.000
_cell.length_b   1.000
_cell.length_c   1.000
_cell.angle_alpha   90.00
_cell.angle_beta   90.00
_cell.angle_gamma   90.00
#
_symmetry.space_group_name_H-M   'P 1'
#
loop_
_entity.id
_entity.type
_entity.pdbx_description
1 polymer ?
#
loop_
_entity_poly.entity_id
_entity_poly.type
_entity_poly.pdbx_seq_one_letter_code
_entity_poly.pdbx_strand_id
1 'polypeptide(L)'
;MDKQSRKQILRKKILADAEKQYPLGYTNDKFNPLTIFYGKSLRLKSNGLIFLEKRYKSYEFKVEQDWTKRAGTLIQLDRAMNWPYYLTKKHLILFEEEASVWLKMYGDADTWLNIFVK
;
A
#
# COMPACT_ATOMS: atom_id res chain seq x y z
N MET A 1 -16.49 -0.38 15.04
CA MET A 1 -16.03 0.31 13.82
C MET A 1 -15.53 -0.74 12.84
N ASP A 2 -16.12 -0.80 11.65
CA ASP A 2 -15.81 -1.81 10.61
C ASP A 2 -14.48 -1.51 9.88
N LYS A 3 -13.97 -2.52 9.15
CA LYS A 3 -12.69 -2.45 8.43
C LYS A 3 -12.68 -1.32 7.39
N GLN A 4 -13.80 -1.09 6.70
CA GLN A 4 -13.88 -0.09 5.65
C GLN A 4 -13.83 1.33 6.23
N SER A 5 -14.51 1.56 7.34
CA SER A 5 -14.41 2.82 8.09
C SER A 5 -12.98 3.10 8.57
N ARG A 6 -12.27 2.08 9.07
CA ARG A 6 -10.86 2.20 9.48
C ARG A 6 -9.94 2.60 8.33
N LYS A 7 -10.07 1.94 7.16
CA LYS A 7 -9.29 2.27 5.95
C LYS A 7 -9.52 3.71 5.51
N GLN A 8 -10.77 4.15 5.52
CA GLN A 8 -11.12 5.52 5.14
C GLN A 8 -10.52 6.55 6.11
N ILE A 9 -10.55 6.30 7.42
CA ILE A 9 -9.95 7.17 8.42
C ILE A 9 -8.44 7.25 8.23
N LEU A 10 -7.75 6.11 8.07
CA LEU A 10 -6.31 6.07 7.86
C LEU A 10 -5.91 6.83 6.59
N ARG A 11 -6.62 6.58 5.48
CA ARG A 11 -6.41 7.28 4.22
C ARG A 11 -6.58 8.80 4.37
N LYS A 12 -7.63 9.25 5.07
CA LYS A 12 -7.86 10.69 5.32
C LYS A 12 -6.72 11.31 6.12
N LYS A 13 -6.22 10.62 7.15
CA LYS A 13 -5.08 11.10 7.95
C LYS A 13 -3.82 11.27 7.09
N ILE A 14 -3.46 10.25 6.31
CA ILE A 14 -2.28 10.29 5.43
C ILE A 14 -2.40 11.43 4.40
N LEU A 15 -3.59 11.62 3.81
CA LEU A 15 -3.83 12.72 2.87
C LEU A 15 -3.71 14.09 3.54
N ALA A 16 -4.28 14.26 4.74
CA ALA A 16 -4.18 15.52 5.47
C ALA A 16 -2.71 15.84 5.84
N ASP A 17 -1.93 14.84 6.24
CA ASP A 17 -0.51 15.03 6.54
C ASP A 17 0.30 15.37 5.27
N ALA A 18 -0.08 14.78 4.13
CA ALA A 18 0.51 15.11 2.85
C ALA A 18 0.16 16.52 2.38
N GLU A 19 -1.08 16.97 2.57
CA GLU A 19 -1.54 18.33 2.24
C GLU A 19 -0.83 19.39 3.09
N LYS A 20 -0.61 19.12 4.38
CA LYS A 20 0.18 20.02 5.25
C LYS A 20 1.61 20.18 4.76
N GLN A 21 2.23 19.09 4.33
CA GLN A 21 3.62 19.11 3.85
C GLN A 21 3.74 19.70 2.44
N TYR A 22 2.78 19.39 1.57
CA TYR A 22 2.77 19.75 0.16
C TYR A 22 1.37 20.29 -0.22
N PRO A 23 1.10 21.57 0.10
CA PRO A 23 -0.18 22.20 -0.23
C PRO A 23 -0.44 22.19 -1.74
N LEU A 24 -1.71 22.09 -2.12
CA LEU A 24 -2.15 22.22 -3.51
C LEU A 24 -1.68 23.57 -4.07
N GLY A 25 -0.89 23.54 -5.14
CA GLY A 25 -0.32 24.73 -5.78
C GLY A 25 1.18 24.96 -5.55
N TYR A 26 1.87 24.11 -4.77
CA TYR A 26 3.33 24.16 -4.68
C TYR A 26 3.97 23.56 -5.95
N THR A 27 4.50 24.42 -6.82
CA THR A 27 5.10 24.15 -8.13
C THR A 27 6.48 23.51 -8.06
N ASN A 28 6.63 22.45 -7.27
CA ASN A 28 7.66 21.46 -7.51
C ASN A 28 6.91 20.26 -8.09
N ASP A 29 6.86 20.15 -9.42
CA ASP A 29 5.96 19.37 -10.30
C ASP A 29 5.76 17.86 -10.02
N LYS A 30 6.14 17.35 -8.84
CA LYS A 30 6.28 15.92 -8.58
C LYS A 30 5.39 15.39 -7.46
N PHE A 31 4.71 16.24 -6.68
CA PHE A 31 3.92 15.76 -5.55
C PHE A 31 2.53 16.41 -5.46
N ASN A 32 1.49 15.57 -5.54
CA ASN A 32 0.09 15.98 -5.41
C ASN A 32 -0.63 14.97 -4.51
N PRO A 33 -1.33 15.38 -3.44
CA PRO A 33 -2.06 14.46 -2.55
C PRO A 33 -3.04 13.51 -3.27
N LEU A 34 -3.64 13.95 -4.39
CA LEU A 34 -4.51 13.13 -5.26
C LEU A 34 -3.74 11.98 -5.96
N THR A 35 -2.42 12.05 -5.95
CA THR A 35 -1.51 11.06 -6.55
C THR A 35 -0.92 10.10 -5.52
N ILE A 36 -1.40 10.07 -4.27
CA ILE A 36 -0.90 9.16 -3.23
C ILE A 36 -1.52 7.76 -3.36
N PHE A 37 -2.84 7.66 -3.52
CA PHE A 37 -3.57 6.39 -3.53
C PHE A 37 -4.26 6.09 -4.87
N TYR A 38 -4.51 4.81 -5.13
CA TYR A 38 -5.43 4.37 -6.19
C TYR A 38 -6.88 4.39 -5.67
N GLY A 39 -7.70 5.32 -6.17
CA GLY A 39 -9.12 5.40 -5.83
C GLY A 39 -9.36 5.46 -4.31
N LYS A 40 -10.21 4.57 -3.80
CA LYS A 40 -10.57 4.43 -2.38
C LYS A 40 -9.74 3.36 -1.63
N SER A 41 -8.76 2.76 -2.29
CA SER A 41 -7.88 1.72 -1.74
C SER A 41 -6.78 2.33 -0.85
N LEU A 42 -6.12 1.47 -0.06
CA LEU A 42 -4.84 1.78 0.62
C LEU A 42 -3.61 1.50 -0.27
N ARG A 43 -3.82 1.05 -1.51
CA ARG A 43 -2.75 0.90 -2.50
C ARG A 43 -2.17 2.25 -2.89
N LEU A 44 -0.88 2.37 -2.72
CA LEU A 44 -0.09 3.54 -3.04
C LEU A 44 0.25 3.58 -4.53
N LYS A 45 0.28 4.80 -5.06
CA LYS A 45 1.02 5.16 -6.28
C LYS A 45 2.46 5.51 -5.90
N SER A 46 3.33 5.72 -6.89
CA SER A 46 4.76 5.99 -6.64
C SER A 46 5.00 7.19 -5.74
N ASN A 47 4.23 8.27 -5.89
CA ASN A 47 4.32 9.43 -5.01
C ASN A 47 3.94 9.08 -3.57
N GLY A 48 2.91 8.26 -3.38
CA GLY A 48 2.52 7.76 -2.07
C GLY A 48 3.62 6.92 -1.42
N LEU A 49 4.27 6.03 -2.18
CA LEU A 49 5.44 5.29 -1.67
C LEU A 49 6.53 6.25 -1.17
N ILE A 50 6.98 7.17 -2.02
CA ILE A 50 8.02 8.16 -1.67
C ILE A 50 7.63 8.97 -0.44
N PHE A 51 6.35 9.30 -0.28
CA PHE A 51 5.85 10.02 0.89
C PHE A 51 5.99 9.21 2.18
N LEU A 52 5.57 7.94 2.14
CA LEU A 52 5.52 7.09 3.32
C LEU A 52 6.90 6.54 3.71
N GLU A 53 7.77 6.17 2.76
CA GLU A 53 9.11 5.64 3.07
C GLU A 53 10.00 6.66 3.80
N LYS A 54 9.75 7.96 3.59
CA LYS A 54 10.44 9.02 4.34
C LYS A 54 10.02 9.12 5.81
N ARG A 55 8.93 8.45 6.21
CA ARG A 55 8.27 8.63 7.51
C ARG A 55 8.14 7.34 8.30
N TYR A 56 8.04 6.22 7.60
CA TYR A 56 7.72 4.93 8.17
C TYR A 56 8.66 3.88 7.62
N LYS A 57 8.94 2.86 8.43
CA LYS A 57 9.67 1.68 8.00
C LYS A 57 8.84 0.95 6.94
N SER A 58 9.46 0.70 5.78
CA SER A 58 8.90 -0.13 4.72
C SER A 58 9.60 -1.49 4.68
N TYR A 59 8.90 -2.49 4.17
CA TYR A 59 9.38 -3.84 3.98
C TYR A 59 9.16 -4.25 2.53
N GLU A 60 10.24 -4.45 1.79
CA GLU A 60 10.20 -4.80 0.37
C GLU A 60 10.34 -6.32 0.16
N PHE A 61 9.47 -6.85 -0.70
CA PHE A 61 9.44 -8.24 -1.11
C PHE A 61 9.46 -8.33 -2.63
N LYS A 62 10.32 -9.19 -3.16
CA LYS A 62 10.27 -9.56 -4.58
C LYS A 62 9.03 -10.42 -4.80
N VAL A 63 8.26 -10.09 -5.84
CA VAL A 63 7.14 -10.92 -6.30
C VAL A 63 7.53 -11.59 -7.61
N GLU A 64 7.00 -12.79 -7.83
CA GLU A 64 7.21 -13.51 -9.08
C GLU A 64 6.70 -12.71 -10.28
N GLN A 65 7.34 -12.93 -11.43
CA GLN A 65 6.89 -12.34 -12.68
C GLN A 65 5.43 -12.73 -12.95
N ASP A 66 4.62 -11.75 -13.33
CA ASP A 66 3.19 -11.91 -13.63
C ASP A 66 2.28 -12.26 -12.44
N TRP A 67 2.80 -12.26 -11.20
CA TRP A 67 1.99 -12.39 -9.98
C TRP A 67 0.81 -11.41 -9.95
N THR A 68 1.06 -10.15 -10.34
CA THR A 68 0.03 -9.10 -10.39
C THR A 68 -0.99 -9.27 -11.52
N LYS A 69 -0.72 -10.15 -12.50
CA LYS A 69 -1.64 -10.44 -13.62
C LYS A 69 -2.59 -11.59 -13.30
N ARG A 70 -2.34 -12.34 -12.22
CA ARG A 70 -3.23 -13.42 -11.78
C ARG A 70 -4.58 -12.81 -11.38
N ALA A 71 -5.66 -13.41 -11.88
CA ALA A 71 -7.00 -12.91 -11.66
C ALA A 71 -7.33 -12.89 -10.16
N GLY A 72 -7.84 -11.77 -9.65
CA GLY A 72 -8.28 -11.65 -8.26
C GLY A 72 -7.19 -11.31 -7.24
N THR A 73 -5.90 -11.48 -7.53
CA THR A 73 -4.79 -11.19 -6.59
C THR A 73 -4.84 -9.75 -6.08
N LEU A 74 -5.08 -8.77 -6.97
CA LEU A 74 -5.17 -7.37 -6.56
C LEU A 74 -6.38 -7.12 -5.63
N ILE A 75 -7.51 -7.79 -5.90
CA ILE A 75 -8.74 -7.65 -5.11
C ILE A 75 -8.54 -8.28 -3.74
N GLN A 76 -7.93 -9.47 -3.68
CA GLN A 76 -7.59 -10.15 -2.43
C GLN A 76 -6.63 -9.30 -1.60
N LEU A 77 -5.55 -8.80 -2.20
CA LEU A 77 -4.60 -7.92 -1.53
C LEU A 77 -5.28 -6.66 -0.98
N ASP A 78 -6.12 -6.01 -1.79
CA ASP A 78 -6.84 -4.82 -1.34
C ASP A 78 -7.82 -5.12 -0.18
N ARG A 79 -8.45 -6.30 -0.17
CA ARG A 79 -9.30 -6.75 0.94
C ARG A 79 -8.47 -7.05 2.18
N ALA A 80 -7.33 -7.72 2.02
CA ALA A 80 -6.43 -8.16 3.07
C ALA A 80 -5.86 -6.99 3.87
N MET A 81 -5.22 -6.06 3.15
CA MET A 81 -4.34 -5.06 3.75
C MET A 81 -5.10 -4.12 4.68
N ASN A 82 -4.55 -3.92 5.87
CA ASN A 82 -5.00 -2.92 6.85
C ASN A 82 -4.24 -1.60 6.74
N TRP A 83 -3.05 -1.66 6.16
CA TRP A 83 -2.13 -0.55 6.02
C TRP A 83 -1.82 -0.26 4.54
N PRO A 84 -1.25 0.92 4.25
CA PRO A 84 -0.78 1.24 2.93
C PRO A 84 0.21 0.21 2.39
N TYR A 85 0.15 -0.02 1.08
CA TYR A 85 1.05 -0.93 0.39
C TYR A 85 1.31 -0.43 -1.02
N TYR A 86 2.48 -0.73 -1.56
CA TYR A 86 2.83 -0.44 -2.94
C TYR A 86 3.07 -1.73 -3.71
N LEU A 87 2.62 -1.75 -4.97
CA LEU A 87 2.69 -2.95 -5.79
C LEU A 87 3.08 -2.63 -7.23
N THR A 88 4.16 -3.27 -7.68
CA THR A 88 4.61 -3.32 -9.07
C THR A 88 4.59 -4.76 -9.58
N LYS A 89 4.98 -4.96 -10.84
CA LYS A 89 5.14 -6.31 -11.43
C LYS A 89 6.28 -7.13 -10.78
N LYS A 90 7.15 -6.50 -9.98
CA LYS A 90 8.38 -7.12 -9.44
C LYS A 90 8.52 -7.01 -7.93
N HIS A 91 7.86 -6.02 -7.31
CA HIS A 91 7.99 -5.74 -5.88
C HIS A 91 6.64 -5.45 -5.24
N LEU A 92 6.45 -6.00 -4.05
CA LEU A 92 5.44 -5.64 -3.06
C LEU A 92 6.15 -4.94 -1.90
N ILE A 93 5.71 -3.74 -1.54
CA ILE A 93 6.26 -2.99 -0.42
C ILE A 93 5.16 -2.76 0.60
N LEU A 94 5.40 -3.17 1.84
CA LEU A 94 4.45 -3.10 2.95
C LEU A 94 4.89 -2.08 4.01
N PHE A 95 3.89 -1.49 4.66
CA PHE A 95 4.05 -0.62 5.82
C PHE A 95 3.43 -1.25 7.09
N GLU A 96 3.30 -2.59 7.11
CA GLU A 96 2.74 -3.39 8.21
C GLU A 96 3.76 -4.47 8.59
N GLU A 97 4.34 -4.35 9.79
CA GLU A 97 5.39 -5.26 10.25
C GLU A 97 4.90 -6.71 10.38
N GLU A 98 3.73 -6.92 10.96
CA GLU A 98 3.16 -8.26 11.17
C GLU A 98 2.98 -9.01 9.84
N ALA A 99 2.33 -8.38 8.85
CA ALA A 99 2.16 -8.95 7.52
C ALA A 99 3.52 -9.21 6.83
N SER A 100 4.51 -8.35 7.08
CA SER A 100 5.86 -8.49 6.52
C SER A 100 6.61 -9.68 7.12
N VAL A 101 6.46 -9.95 8.43
CA VAL A 101 7.03 -11.15 9.06
C VAL A 101 6.42 -12.40 8.45
N TRP A 102 5.10 -12.44 8.30
CA TRP A 102 4.43 -13.59 7.68
C TRP A 102 4.91 -13.84 6.25
N LEU A 103 4.95 -12.81 5.40
CA LEU A 103 5.47 -12.94 4.04
C LEU A 103 6.92 -13.41 4.00
N LYS A 104 7.76 -12.92 4.91
CA LYS A 104 9.16 -13.36 5.02
C LYS A 104 9.28 -14.83 5.42
N MET A 105 8.39 -15.32 6.29
CA MET A 105 8.40 -16.71 6.75
C MET A 105 7.87 -17.69 5.70
N TYR A 106 6.78 -17.35 5.01
CA TYR A 106 6.19 -18.22 3.99
C TYR A 106 6.90 -18.13 2.63
N GLY A 107 7.69 -17.08 2.40
CA GLY A 107 8.56 -16.95 1.22
C GLY A 107 7.82 -16.61 -0.08
N ASP A 108 6.50 -16.75 -0.11
CA ASP A 108 5.68 -16.39 -1.25
C ASP A 108 4.41 -15.63 -0.83
N ALA A 109 3.98 -14.70 -1.70
CA ALA A 109 2.85 -13.84 -1.43
C ALA A 109 1.48 -14.51 -1.70
N ASP A 110 1.43 -15.60 -2.47
CA ASP A 110 0.21 -16.34 -2.76
C ASP A 110 -0.25 -17.19 -1.58
N THR A 111 0.66 -17.96 -0.99
CA THR A 111 0.50 -18.71 0.25
C THR A 111 0.06 -17.79 1.37
N TRP A 112 0.69 -16.61 1.49
CA TRP A 112 0.22 -15.62 2.46
C TRP A 112 -1.22 -15.15 2.18
N LEU A 113 -1.54 -14.79 0.94
CA LEU A 113 -2.91 -14.40 0.57
C LEU A 113 -3.92 -15.53 0.88
N ASN A 114 -3.58 -16.77 0.57
CA ASN A 114 -4.47 -17.93 0.78
C ASN A 114 -4.70 -18.24 2.27
N ILE A 115 -3.71 -17.99 3.14
CA ILE A 115 -3.82 -18.27 4.57
C ILE A 115 -4.58 -17.17 5.30
N PHE A 116 -4.29 -15.89 4.99
CA PHE A 116 -4.74 -14.76 5.81
C PHE A 116 -5.88 -13.95 5.19
N VAL A 117 -6.27 -14.26 3.94
CA VAL A 117 -7.30 -13.52 3.20
C VAL A 117 -8.43 -14.46 2.81
N LYS A 118 -9.27 -14.79 3.80
CA LYS A 118 -10.57 -15.43 3.59
C LYS A 118 -11.68 -14.39 3.64
#